data_AF-A0A841NE95-F1
#
_entry.id   AF-A0A841NE95-F1
#
_cell.length_a   1.000
_cell.length_b   1.000
_cell.length_c   1.000
_cell.angle_alpha   90.00
_cell.angle_beta   90.00
_cell.angle_gamma   90.00
#
_symmetry.space_group_name_H-M   'P 1'
#
loop_
_entity.id
_entity.type
_entity.pdbx_description
1 polymer ?
#
loop_
_entity_poly.entity_id
_entity_poly.type
_entity_poly.pdbx_seq_one_letter_code
_entity_poly.pdbx_strand_id
1 'polypeptide(L)'
;MTLLNVIWPAIYVSEEVQKFWYLIFLTIIIETITIYVFLKIGWKKSVLMSIIGNLISGFLGTLVMMFAMLIWHFAIDRFLPNATFDKFNWIATYFLMCLGSVCIETFAISKIFKFSFKKLFIPLLIGNALSYSFIVFAATKENDVKQAKQKRIENVFYKPLKNNYTLLNKKDVMFYTAKIEIEYDENNKISNISYPLEIIFKYDYRDYFIDFPFELRLSTDENYTEIGNGRKIIYLDKLSDTVKVVLEQKNPDENIGWTKPIITDTLKFVRSKTE
;
A
#
# COMPACT_ATOMS: atom_id res chain seq x y z
N MET A 1 -5.65 10.20 20.91
CA MET A 1 -5.88 10.07 19.45
C MET A 1 -5.10 11.12 18.66
N THR A 2 -5.00 12.37 19.12
CA THR A 2 -4.20 13.44 18.49
C THR A 2 -2.70 13.16 18.40
N LEU A 3 -2.09 12.56 19.41
CA LEU A 3 -0.64 12.27 19.39
C LEU A 3 -0.23 11.22 18.33
N LEU A 4 -1.11 10.26 18.04
CA LEU A 4 -0.84 9.19 17.07
C LEU A 4 -0.78 9.73 15.62
N ASN A 5 -1.52 10.81 15.34
CA ASN A 5 -1.53 11.48 14.04
C ASN A 5 -0.33 12.43 13.83
N VAL A 6 0.45 12.73 14.88
CA VAL A 6 1.57 13.69 14.81
C VAL A 6 2.91 13.02 14.50
N ILE A 7 3.06 11.74 14.84
CA ILE A 7 4.30 10.96 14.60
C ILE A 7 4.37 10.46 13.14
N TRP A 8 3.22 10.24 12.51
CA TRP A 8 3.10 9.68 11.16
C TRP A 8 3.77 10.54 10.07
N PRO A 9 3.57 11.88 9.98
CA PRO A 9 4.10 12.68 8.88
C PRO A 9 5.63 12.64 8.74
N ALA A 10 6.37 12.52 9.84
CA ALA A 10 7.83 12.52 9.81
C ALA A 10 8.42 11.26 9.14
N ILE A 11 7.77 10.09 9.33
CA ILE A 11 8.20 8.83 8.72
C ILE A 11 7.99 8.88 7.20
N TYR A 12 6.80 9.34 6.74
CA TYR A 12 6.54 9.54 5.31
C TYR A 12 7.50 10.52 4.68
N VAL A 13 7.80 11.65 5.34
CA VAL A 13 8.76 12.61 4.82
C VAL A 13 10.14 11.97 4.61
N SER A 14 10.59 11.09 5.51
CA SER A 14 11.89 10.42 5.35
C SER A 14 11.92 9.44 4.16
N GLU A 15 10.84 8.67 3.96
CA GLU A 15 10.71 7.74 2.84
C GLU A 15 10.61 8.49 1.51
N GLU A 16 9.82 9.56 1.46
CA GLU A 16 9.64 10.39 0.26
C GLU A 16 10.94 11.14 -0.10
N VAL A 17 11.74 11.60 0.87
CA VAL A 17 13.05 12.21 0.62
C VAL A 17 14.01 11.22 -0.01
N GLN A 18 14.09 9.99 0.49
CA GLN A 18 14.97 8.95 -0.10
C GLN A 18 14.56 8.61 -1.53
N LYS A 19 13.27 8.70 -1.83
CA LYS A 19 12.70 8.36 -3.12
C LYS A 19 12.89 9.47 -4.16
N PHE A 20 12.78 10.72 -3.74
CA PHE A 20 12.78 11.89 -4.62
C PHE A 20 14.02 12.78 -4.50
N TRP A 21 15.10 12.30 -3.86
CA TRP A 21 16.35 13.05 -3.67
C TRP A 21 16.93 13.65 -4.97
N TYR A 22 16.76 12.95 -6.10
CA TYR A 22 17.27 13.41 -7.40
C TYR A 22 16.55 14.66 -7.91
N LEU A 23 15.34 14.95 -7.42
CA LEU A 23 14.58 16.16 -7.79
C LEU A 23 15.25 17.44 -7.25
N ILE A 24 16.14 17.33 -6.25
CA ILE A 24 16.94 18.47 -5.77
C ILE A 24 17.80 19.06 -6.90
N PHE A 25 18.43 18.23 -7.72
CA PHE A 25 19.23 18.71 -8.84
C PHE A 25 18.38 19.41 -9.89
N LEU A 26 17.17 18.90 -10.12
CA LEU A 26 16.25 19.52 -11.05
C LEU A 26 15.82 20.91 -10.57
N THR A 27 15.50 21.06 -9.29
CA THR A 27 15.18 22.36 -8.70
C THR A 27 16.34 23.35 -8.89
N ILE A 28 17.57 22.92 -8.64
CA ILE A 28 18.77 23.76 -8.84
C ILE A 28 18.91 24.18 -10.31
N ILE A 29 18.66 23.28 -11.26
CA ILE A 29 18.73 23.57 -12.70
C ILE A 29 17.65 24.59 -13.09
N ILE A 30 16.40 24.34 -12.69
CA ILE A 30 15.25 25.21 -13.00
C ILE A 30 15.52 26.62 -12.47
N GLU A 31 15.89 26.74 -11.20
CA GLU A 31 16.14 28.04 -10.59
C GLU A 31 17.38 28.75 -11.14
N THR A 32 18.44 28.01 -11.47
CA THR A 32 19.59 28.59 -12.17
C THR A 32 19.14 29.28 -13.46
N ILE A 33 18.26 28.62 -14.23
CA ILE A 33 17.71 29.17 -15.47
C ILE A 33 16.83 30.39 -15.17
N THR A 34 15.91 30.34 -14.20
CA THR A 34 15.05 31.49 -13.90
C THR A 34 15.86 32.69 -13.41
N ILE A 35 16.82 32.49 -12.52
CA ILE A 35 17.74 33.53 -12.04
C ILE A 35 18.54 34.12 -13.20
N TYR A 36 19.12 33.27 -14.06
CA TYR A 36 19.88 33.69 -15.23
C TYR A 36 19.04 34.55 -16.18
N VAL A 37 17.85 34.08 -16.55
CA VAL A 37 16.96 34.76 -17.52
C VAL A 37 16.48 36.11 -16.98
N PHE A 38 16.05 36.17 -15.73
CA PHE A 38 15.45 37.38 -15.18
C PHE A 38 16.47 38.40 -14.68
N LEU A 39 17.55 37.95 -14.02
CA LEU A 39 18.58 38.86 -13.48
C LEU A 39 19.68 39.17 -14.49
N LYS A 40 19.77 38.41 -15.60
CA LYS A 40 20.79 38.57 -16.65
C LYS A 40 22.23 38.60 -16.12
N ILE A 41 22.48 37.82 -15.08
CA ILE A 41 23.82 37.66 -14.48
C ILE A 41 24.54 36.46 -15.10
N GLY A 42 25.87 36.38 -14.94
CA GLY A 42 26.64 35.26 -15.49
C GLY A 42 26.27 33.91 -14.85
N TRP A 43 26.29 32.84 -15.65
CA TRP A 43 25.92 31.47 -15.26
C TRP A 43 26.53 31.01 -13.93
N LYS A 44 27.83 31.24 -13.71
CA LYS A 44 28.51 30.85 -12.47
C LYS A 44 27.85 31.45 -11.23
N LYS A 45 27.40 32.71 -11.32
CA LYS A 45 26.74 33.40 -10.22
C LYS A 45 25.29 32.92 -10.04
N SER A 46 24.57 32.65 -11.13
CA SER A 46 23.22 32.06 -11.07
C SER A 46 23.22 30.69 -10.40
N VAL A 47 24.16 29.82 -10.80
CA VAL A 47 24.31 28.47 -10.21
C VAL A 47 24.59 28.58 -8.72
N LEU A 48 25.54 29.44 -8.32
CA LEU A 48 25.88 29.62 -6.92
C LEU A 48 24.69 30.16 -6.11
N MET A 49 23.93 31.10 -6.66
CA MET A 49 22.72 31.62 -6.02
C MET A 49 21.66 30.53 -5.84
N SER A 50 21.40 29.71 -6.85
CA SER A 50 20.43 28.61 -6.75
C SER A 50 20.86 27.54 -5.75
N ILE A 51 22.14 27.14 -5.75
CA ILE A 51 22.67 26.15 -4.77
C ILE A 51 22.51 26.67 -3.34
N ILE A 52 22.97 27.91 -3.07
CA ILE A 52 22.89 28.49 -1.73
C ILE A 52 21.44 28.70 -1.32
N GLY A 53 20.60 29.13 -2.26
CA GLY A 53 19.17 29.36 -2.05
C GLY A 53 18.46 28.10 -1.59
N ASN A 54 18.56 27.03 -2.38
CA ASN A 54 18.00 25.71 -2.08
C ASN A 54 18.55 25.09 -0.81
N LEU A 55 19.85 25.24 -0.53
CA LEU A 55 20.44 24.69 0.70
C LEU A 55 19.86 25.38 1.95
N ILE A 56 19.78 26.71 1.92
CA ILE A 56 19.27 27.49 3.05
C ILE A 56 17.75 27.29 3.18
N SER A 57 17.00 27.37 2.09
CA SER A 57 15.54 27.17 2.10
C SER A 57 15.17 25.73 2.45
N GLY A 58 15.95 24.74 2.02
CA GLY A 58 15.77 23.34 2.42
C GLY A 58 16.01 23.14 3.91
N PHE A 59 17.13 23.64 4.44
CA PHE A 59 17.47 23.48 5.86
C PHE A 59 16.54 24.28 6.78
N LEU A 60 16.44 25.60 6.57
CA LEU A 60 15.59 26.46 7.40
C LEU A 60 14.11 26.20 7.14
N GLY A 61 13.73 25.89 5.89
CA GLY A 61 12.35 25.55 5.55
C GLY A 61 11.89 24.30 6.27
N THR A 62 12.72 23.26 6.41
CA THR A 62 12.36 22.07 7.19
C THR A 62 12.01 22.42 8.64
N LEU A 63 12.82 23.27 9.28
CA LEU A 63 12.57 23.70 10.66
C LEU A 63 11.33 24.61 10.77
N VAL A 64 11.23 25.62 9.90
CA VAL A 64 10.12 26.59 9.92
C VAL A 64 8.80 25.91 9.58
N MET A 65 8.78 25.04 8.58
CA MET A 65 7.58 24.32 8.14
C MET A 65 7.05 23.38 9.22
N MET A 66 7.93 22.73 9.99
CA MET A 66 7.50 21.89 11.12
C MET A 66 6.63 22.68 12.10
N PHE A 67 7.07 23.88 12.51
CA PHE A 67 6.28 24.73 13.40
C PHE A 67 5.08 25.37 12.70
N ALA A 68 5.23 25.82 11.45
CA ALA A 68 4.14 26.43 10.69
C ALA A 68 2.96 25.46 10.50
N MET A 69 3.25 24.19 10.18
CA MET A 69 2.23 23.15 10.04
C MET A 69 1.56 22.80 11.37
N LEU A 70 2.33 22.76 12.47
CA LEU A 70 1.76 22.54 13.80
C LEU A 70 0.77 23.65 14.18
N ILE A 71 1.14 24.91 13.94
CA ILE A 71 0.29 26.08 14.19
C ILE A 71 -0.94 26.03 13.29
N TRP A 72 -0.76 25.72 12.00
CA TRP A 72 -1.85 25.62 11.02
C TRP A 72 -2.88 24.58 11.45
N HIS A 73 -2.46 23.36 11.75
CA HIS A 73 -3.37 22.30 12.17
C HIS A 73 -4.04 22.62 13.50
N PHE A 74 -3.33 23.26 14.45
CA PHE A 74 -3.96 23.68 15.71
C PHE A 74 -5.09 24.71 15.50
N ALA A 75 -4.91 25.61 14.54
CA ALA A 75 -5.86 26.68 14.24
C ALA A 75 -7.03 26.20 13.36
N ILE A 76 -6.76 25.41 12.31
CA ILE A 76 -7.70 25.17 11.21
C ILE A 76 -8.44 23.83 11.33
N ASP A 77 -7.83 22.79 11.92
CA ASP A 77 -8.44 21.45 11.94
C ASP A 77 -9.78 21.40 12.68
N ARG A 78 -10.02 22.34 13.61
CA ARG A 78 -11.29 22.46 14.35
C ARG A 78 -12.47 22.90 13.48
N PHE A 79 -12.19 23.44 12.29
CA PHE A 79 -13.19 24.00 11.38
C PHE A 79 -13.43 23.13 10.15
N LEU A 80 -12.66 22.05 9.97
CA LEU A 80 -12.73 21.19 8.79
C LEU A 80 -13.32 19.81 9.12
N PRO A 81 -14.23 19.27 8.30
CA PRO A 81 -14.90 18.00 8.56
C PRO A 81 -13.93 16.81 8.60
N ASN A 82 -12.86 16.84 7.79
CA ASN A 82 -11.85 15.79 7.74
C ASN A 82 -10.48 16.22 8.31
N ALA A 83 -10.44 17.32 9.06
CA ALA A 83 -9.26 17.86 9.73
C ALA A 83 -7.99 17.74 8.85
N THR A 84 -6.94 17.08 9.35
CA THR A 84 -5.64 16.87 8.69
C THR A 84 -5.74 16.31 7.25
N PHE A 85 -6.75 15.49 6.95
CA PHE A 85 -6.92 14.83 5.64
C PHE A 85 -7.87 15.57 4.69
N ASP A 86 -8.35 16.74 5.09
CA ASP A 86 -9.18 17.58 4.23
C ASP A 86 -8.38 18.14 3.04
N LYS A 87 -8.97 18.16 1.85
CA LYS A 87 -8.34 18.70 0.64
C LYS A 87 -7.87 20.14 0.82
N PHE A 88 -8.59 20.94 1.62
CA PHE A 88 -8.21 22.31 1.93
C PHE A 88 -6.85 22.36 2.65
N ASN A 89 -6.63 21.47 3.62
CA ASN A 89 -5.37 21.40 4.34
C ASN A 89 -4.22 20.99 3.41
N TRP A 90 -4.44 20.04 2.50
CA TRP A 90 -3.42 19.65 1.52
C TRP A 90 -3.02 20.80 0.60
N ILE A 91 -4.00 21.56 0.10
CA ILE A 91 -3.76 22.75 -0.73
C ILE A 91 -2.99 23.80 0.08
N ALA A 92 -3.41 24.07 1.32
CA ALA A 92 -2.76 25.03 2.18
C ALA A 92 -1.30 24.65 2.50
N THR A 93 -1.04 23.38 2.81
CA THR A 93 0.32 22.87 3.01
C THR A 93 1.20 23.12 1.80
N TYR A 94 0.70 22.83 0.59
CA TYR A 94 1.44 23.09 -0.64
C TYR A 94 1.78 24.57 -0.83
N PHE A 95 0.80 25.46 -0.62
CA PHE A 95 1.02 26.91 -0.71
C PHE A 95 2.00 27.42 0.36
N LEU A 96 1.88 26.95 1.60
CA LEU A 96 2.78 27.32 2.70
C LEU A 96 4.21 26.84 2.44
N MET A 97 4.38 25.61 1.93
CA MET A 97 5.70 25.09 1.56
C MET A 97 6.32 25.91 0.42
N CYS A 98 5.58 26.16 -0.66
CA CYS A 98 6.08 26.88 -1.82
C CYS A 98 6.40 28.35 -1.46
N LEU A 99 5.47 29.09 -0.85
CA LEU A 99 5.69 30.49 -0.51
C LEU A 99 6.68 30.66 0.65
N GLY A 100 6.65 29.75 1.63
CA GLY A 100 7.60 29.73 2.73
C GLY A 100 9.03 29.56 2.22
N SER A 101 9.26 28.57 1.34
CA SER A 101 10.55 28.34 0.68
C SER A 101 11.03 29.59 -0.06
N VAL A 102 10.18 30.17 -0.92
CA VAL A 102 10.52 31.36 -1.72
C VAL A 102 10.87 32.55 -0.83
N CYS A 103 10.13 32.78 0.26
CA CYS A 103 10.39 33.87 1.19
C CYS A 103 11.75 33.71 1.88
N ILE A 104 12.05 32.51 2.40
CA ILE A 104 13.33 32.20 3.05
C ILE A 104 14.48 32.35 2.06
N GLU A 105 14.32 31.79 0.87
CA GLU A 105 15.32 31.82 -0.18
C GLU A 105 15.60 33.26 -0.64
N THR A 106 14.55 34.02 -0.96
CA THR A 106 14.65 35.41 -1.40
C THR A 106 15.35 36.26 -0.35
N PHE A 107 15.01 36.06 0.94
CA PHE A 107 15.66 36.76 2.04
C PHE A 107 17.15 36.40 2.14
N ALA A 108 17.49 35.11 2.12
CA ALA A 108 18.86 34.63 2.22
C ALA A 108 19.73 35.16 1.08
N ILE A 109 19.27 35.01 -0.16
CA ILE A 109 19.98 35.47 -1.36
C ILE A 109 20.06 36.99 -1.42
N SER A 110 19.02 37.71 -1.00
CA SER A 110 19.06 39.17 -0.89
C SER A 110 20.18 39.63 0.04
N LYS A 111 20.36 38.97 1.19
CA LYS A 111 21.41 39.32 2.16
C LYS A 111 22.80 38.94 1.69
N ILE A 112 22.98 37.75 1.10
CA ILE A 112 24.30 37.25 0.68
C ILE A 112 24.79 37.99 -0.57
N PHE A 113 23.92 38.17 -1.58
CA PHE A 113 24.31 38.72 -2.89
C PHE A 113 23.93 40.19 -3.08
N LYS A 114 23.34 40.84 -2.06
CA LYS A 114 22.98 42.27 -2.03
C LYS A 114 22.02 42.71 -3.14
N PHE A 115 21.18 41.79 -3.64
CA PHE A 115 20.07 42.13 -4.53
C PHE A 115 18.84 42.57 -3.71
N SER A 116 17.98 43.40 -4.30
CA SER A 116 16.73 43.77 -3.65
C SER A 116 15.73 42.61 -3.67
N PHE A 117 15.00 42.43 -2.57
CA PHE A 117 13.98 41.40 -2.42
C PHE A 117 12.99 41.40 -3.61
N LYS A 118 12.48 42.57 -4.01
CA LYS A 118 11.55 42.73 -5.14
C LYS A 118 12.09 42.18 -6.47
N LYS A 119 13.40 42.25 -6.71
CA LYS A 119 14.02 41.74 -7.94
C LYS A 119 14.21 40.22 -7.90
N LEU A 120 14.43 39.65 -6.72
CA LEU A 120 14.67 38.22 -6.53
C LEU A 120 13.38 37.41 -6.39
N PHE A 121 12.33 38.01 -5.83
CA PHE A 121 11.12 37.29 -5.46
C PHE A 121 10.43 36.63 -6.65
N ILE A 122 10.22 37.36 -7.76
CA ILE A 122 9.54 36.79 -8.95
C ILE A 122 10.34 35.64 -9.59
N PRO A 123 11.65 35.77 -9.88
CA PRO A 123 12.44 34.66 -10.43
C PRO A 123 12.44 33.40 -9.57
N LEU A 124 12.58 33.57 -8.25
CA LEU A 124 12.60 32.45 -7.30
C LEU A 124 11.20 31.83 -7.12
N LEU A 125 10.15 32.65 -7.12
CA LEU A 125 8.76 32.18 -7.11
C LEU A 125 8.45 31.30 -8.32
N ILE A 126 8.83 31.76 -9.52
CA ILE A 126 8.62 30.98 -10.76
C ILE A 126 9.45 29.69 -10.71
N GLY A 127 10.71 29.76 -10.28
CA GLY A 127 11.59 28.59 -10.17
C GLY A 127 11.04 27.54 -9.21
N ASN A 128 10.63 27.94 -8.01
CA ASN A 128 10.00 27.06 -7.03
C ASN A 128 8.67 26.50 -7.58
N ALA A 129 7.78 27.34 -8.12
CA ALA A 129 6.49 26.88 -8.65
C ALA A 129 6.64 25.82 -9.76
N LEU A 130 7.60 26.01 -10.68
CA LEU A 130 7.93 25.02 -11.72
C LEU A 130 8.47 23.73 -11.11
N SER A 131 9.36 23.84 -10.12
CA SER A 131 9.96 22.68 -9.44
C SER A 131 8.91 21.85 -8.70
N TYR A 132 8.04 22.49 -7.91
CA TYR A 132 6.94 21.82 -7.23
C TYR A 132 5.92 21.22 -8.21
N SER A 133 5.62 21.90 -9.32
CA SER A 133 4.73 21.35 -10.36
C SER A 133 5.31 20.07 -10.97
N PHE A 134 6.63 20.03 -11.21
CA PHE A 134 7.30 18.82 -11.69
C PHE A 134 7.29 17.70 -10.64
N ILE A 135 7.52 18.03 -9.36
CA ILE A 135 7.45 17.05 -8.27
C ILE A 135 6.05 16.41 -8.22
N VAL A 136 4.99 17.21 -8.29
CA VAL A 136 3.60 16.72 -8.32
C VAL A 136 3.36 15.84 -9.54
N PHE A 137 3.85 16.24 -10.71
CA PHE A 137 3.75 15.44 -11.94
C PHE A 137 4.49 14.10 -11.84
N ALA A 138 5.71 14.09 -11.30
CA ALA A 138 6.50 12.88 -11.11
C ALA A 138 5.82 11.92 -10.11
N ALA A 139 5.32 12.46 -9.00
CA ALA A 139 4.61 11.68 -7.98
C ALA A 139 3.30 11.09 -8.51
N THR A 140 2.53 11.85 -9.29
CA THR A 140 1.29 11.34 -9.92
C THR A 140 1.58 10.24 -10.93
N LYS A 141 2.60 10.41 -11.79
CA LYS A 141 3.00 9.38 -12.74
C LYS A 141 3.45 8.08 -12.07
N GLU A 142 4.17 8.17 -10.96
CA GLU A 142 4.57 6.97 -10.23
C GLU A 142 3.38 6.27 -9.57
N ASN A 143 2.42 7.03 -9.06
CA ASN A 143 1.18 6.48 -8.53
C ASN A 143 0.35 5.78 -9.62
N ASP A 144 0.28 6.37 -10.82
CA ASP A 144 -0.35 5.72 -11.98
C ASP A 144 0.36 4.41 -12.33
N VAL A 145 1.70 4.38 -12.31
CA VAL A 145 2.48 3.16 -12.55
C VAL A 145 2.26 2.14 -11.43
N LYS A 146 2.16 2.54 -10.17
CA LYS A 146 1.87 1.64 -9.05
C LYS A 146 0.46 1.07 -9.13
N GLN A 147 -0.53 1.89 -9.48
CA GLN A 147 -1.91 1.43 -9.72
C GLN A 147 -1.98 0.51 -10.94
N ALA A 148 -1.26 0.81 -12.01
CA ALA A 148 -1.14 -0.07 -13.18
C ALA A 148 -0.41 -1.39 -12.85
N LYS A 149 0.55 -1.36 -11.91
CA LYS A 149 1.24 -2.55 -11.37
C LYS A 149 0.47 -3.27 -10.28
N GLN A 150 -0.68 -2.74 -9.84
CA GLN A 150 -1.50 -3.40 -8.85
C GLN A 150 -2.11 -4.63 -9.52
N LYS A 151 -1.50 -5.80 -9.24
CA LYS A 151 -1.88 -7.10 -9.79
C LYS A 151 -3.40 -7.21 -9.76
N ARG A 152 -4.00 -7.44 -10.93
CA ARG A 152 -5.43 -7.78 -10.98
C ARG A 152 -5.58 -9.11 -10.24
N ILE A 153 -6.41 -9.10 -9.20
CA ILE A 153 -6.77 -10.30 -8.44
C ILE A 153 -8.22 -10.62 -8.77
N GLU A 154 -8.47 -11.82 -9.25
CA GLU A 154 -9.83 -12.33 -9.47
C GLU A 154 -10.13 -13.43 -8.45
N ASN A 155 -11.27 -13.31 -7.79
CA ASN A 155 -11.75 -14.33 -6.87
C ASN A 155 -12.74 -15.25 -7.58
N VAL A 156 -12.43 -16.54 -7.63
CA VAL A 156 -13.36 -17.57 -8.09
C VAL A 156 -13.95 -18.28 -6.89
N PHE A 157 -15.27 -18.18 -6.73
CA PHE A 157 -15.99 -18.79 -5.62
C PHE A 157 -16.61 -20.13 -6.00
N TYR A 158 -16.68 -21.02 -5.03
CA TYR A 158 -17.29 -22.34 -5.15
C TYR A 158 -18.24 -22.58 -3.97
N LYS A 159 -19.43 -23.11 -4.28
CA LYS A 159 -20.44 -23.49 -3.28
C LYS A 159 -20.44 -25.01 -3.09
N PRO A 160 -20.47 -25.51 -1.85
CA PRO A 160 -20.63 -26.94 -1.59
C PRO A 160 -22.07 -27.38 -1.94
N LEU A 161 -22.22 -28.53 -2.58
CA LEU A 161 -23.55 -29.12 -2.84
C LEU A 161 -24.25 -29.60 -1.56
N LYS A 162 -23.45 -30.05 -0.58
CA LYS A 162 -23.88 -30.41 0.77
C LYS A 162 -22.89 -29.76 1.73
N ASN A 163 -23.40 -28.97 2.67
CA ASN A 163 -22.59 -28.15 3.57
C ASN A 163 -22.40 -28.78 4.95
N ASN A 164 -23.31 -29.61 5.46
CA ASN A 164 -23.23 -30.18 6.81
C ASN A 164 -22.87 -31.67 6.79
N TYR A 165 -21.93 -32.07 7.64
CA TYR A 165 -21.50 -33.46 7.80
C TYR A 165 -21.32 -33.80 9.28
N THR A 166 -21.79 -34.98 9.68
CA THR A 166 -21.57 -35.51 11.03
C THR A 166 -20.38 -36.46 10.99
N LEU A 167 -19.37 -36.15 11.80
CA LEU A 167 -18.13 -36.91 11.91
C LEU A 167 -18.33 -38.20 12.74
N LEU A 168 -17.37 -39.12 12.69
CA LEU A 168 -17.37 -40.38 13.43
C LEU A 168 -17.43 -40.16 14.95
N ASN A 169 -16.88 -39.04 15.43
CA ASN A 169 -16.96 -38.63 16.83
C ASN A 169 -18.29 -37.93 17.21
N LYS A 170 -19.30 -37.97 16.33
CA LYS A 170 -20.63 -37.35 16.48
C LYS A 170 -20.64 -35.82 16.55
N LYS A 171 -19.55 -35.15 16.21
CA LYS A 171 -19.52 -33.69 16.05
C LYS A 171 -19.82 -33.31 14.61
N ASP A 172 -20.44 -32.15 14.41
CA ASP A 172 -20.76 -31.65 13.08
C ASP A 172 -19.67 -30.70 12.56
N VAL A 173 -19.41 -30.79 11.25
CA VAL A 173 -18.62 -29.83 10.49
C VAL A 173 -19.48 -29.22 9.38
N MET A 174 -19.39 -27.90 9.24
CA MET A 174 -20.14 -27.11 8.25
C MET A 174 -19.17 -26.44 7.28
N PHE A 175 -19.28 -26.73 5.99
CA PHE A 175 -18.50 -26.11 4.92
C PHE A 175 -19.31 -24.99 4.26
N TYR A 176 -18.77 -23.78 4.20
CA TYR A 176 -19.50 -22.62 3.70
C TYR A 176 -19.24 -22.35 2.23
N THR A 177 -17.97 -22.22 1.88
CA THR A 177 -17.52 -21.83 0.54
C THR A 177 -16.10 -22.34 0.36
N ALA A 178 -15.69 -22.46 -0.90
CA ALA A 178 -14.29 -22.46 -1.24
C ALA A 178 -14.00 -21.30 -2.19
N LYS A 179 -12.79 -20.73 -2.15
CA LYS A 179 -12.37 -19.67 -3.06
C LYS A 179 -10.99 -19.93 -3.62
N ILE A 180 -10.76 -19.44 -4.83
CA ILE A 180 -9.44 -19.39 -5.46
C ILE A 180 -9.15 -17.94 -5.79
N GLU A 181 -7.98 -17.46 -5.38
CA GLU A 181 -7.43 -16.18 -5.79
C GLU A 181 -6.52 -16.39 -7.01
N ILE A 182 -6.91 -15.81 -8.14
CA ILE A 182 -6.14 -15.82 -9.39
C ILE A 182 -5.43 -14.47 -9.51
N GLU A 183 -4.10 -14.52 -9.53
CA GLU A 183 -3.26 -13.36 -9.77
C GLU A 183 -2.88 -13.26 -11.25
N TYR A 184 -3.11 -12.09 -11.84
CA TYR A 184 -2.67 -11.79 -13.19
C TYR A 184 -1.39 -10.94 -13.18
N ASP A 185 -0.51 -11.20 -14.14
CA ASP A 185 0.68 -10.39 -14.40
C ASP A 185 0.33 -9.07 -15.14
N GLU A 186 1.36 -8.25 -15.38
CA GLU A 186 1.25 -6.95 -16.08
C GLU A 186 0.69 -7.08 -17.53
N ASN A 187 0.69 -8.28 -18.11
CA ASN A 187 0.17 -8.58 -19.45
C ASN A 187 -1.20 -9.27 -19.43
N ASN A 188 -1.90 -9.28 -18.28
CA ASN A 188 -3.14 -10.04 -18.07
C ASN A 188 -3.00 -11.56 -18.28
N LYS A 189 -1.81 -12.13 -18.10
CA LYS A 189 -1.61 -13.58 -18.07
C LYS A 189 -1.69 -14.08 -16.64
N ILE A 190 -2.30 -15.25 -16.46
CA ILE A 190 -2.37 -15.90 -15.15
C ILE A 190 -0.94 -16.21 -14.70
N SER A 191 -0.58 -15.68 -13.53
CA SER A 191 0.75 -15.84 -12.93
C SER A 191 0.84 -17.08 -12.03
N ASN A 192 -0.30 -17.63 -11.60
CA ASN A 192 -0.36 -18.81 -10.74
C ASN A 192 0.09 -20.07 -11.50
N ILE A 193 1.16 -20.70 -11.00
CA ILE A 193 1.58 -22.05 -11.44
C ILE A 193 0.60 -23.12 -10.90
N SER A 194 0.00 -22.85 -9.73
CA SER A 194 -1.02 -23.68 -9.08
C SER A 194 -2.09 -22.80 -8.44
N TYR A 195 -3.33 -23.28 -8.36
CA TYR A 195 -4.48 -22.53 -7.86
C TYR A 195 -4.77 -22.89 -6.38
N PRO A 196 -4.50 -22.00 -5.41
CA PRO A 196 -4.79 -22.27 -4.00
C PRO A 196 -6.30 -22.18 -3.75
N LEU A 197 -6.93 -23.34 -3.56
CA LEU A 197 -8.32 -23.46 -3.13
C LEU A 197 -8.38 -23.35 -1.60
N GLU A 198 -8.84 -22.21 -1.10
CA GLU A 198 -9.15 -22.00 0.31
C GLU A 198 -10.58 -22.47 0.60
N ILE A 199 -10.72 -23.56 1.35
CA ILE A 199 -11.99 -24.10 1.82
C ILE A 199 -12.27 -23.56 3.22
N ILE A 200 -13.42 -22.93 3.41
CA ILE A 200 -13.84 -22.32 4.68
C ILE A 200 -14.87 -23.22 5.36
N PHE A 201 -14.64 -23.53 6.63
CA PHE A 201 -15.52 -24.39 7.41
C PHE A 201 -15.66 -23.94 8.87
N LYS A 202 -16.67 -24.44 9.56
CA LYS A 202 -16.85 -24.31 11.00
C LYS A 202 -16.94 -25.69 11.63
N TYR A 203 -16.21 -25.83 12.73
CA TYR A 203 -16.17 -27.03 13.56
C TYR A 203 -16.10 -26.59 15.03
N ASP A 204 -16.93 -27.16 15.91
CA ASP A 204 -16.95 -26.81 17.34
C ASP A 204 -15.72 -27.41 18.05
N TYR A 205 -14.71 -26.56 18.24
CA TYR A 205 -13.46 -26.88 18.90
C TYR A 205 -13.50 -26.39 20.35
N ARG A 206 -13.40 -27.31 21.32
CA ARG A 206 -13.44 -26.97 22.76
C ARG A 206 -12.12 -27.20 23.50
N ASP A 207 -11.13 -27.83 22.88
CA ASP A 207 -9.93 -28.31 23.59
C ASP A 207 -8.67 -27.67 23.00
N TYR A 208 -7.78 -27.09 23.80
CA TYR A 208 -6.66 -26.26 23.35
C TYR A 208 -5.54 -26.99 22.54
N PHE A 209 -5.67 -28.28 22.22
CA PHE A 209 -4.67 -29.07 21.48
C PHE A 209 -5.18 -29.48 20.08
N ILE A 210 -4.42 -29.06 19.05
CA ILE A 210 -4.79 -29.09 17.62
C ILE A 210 -4.64 -30.52 17.07
N ASP A 211 -5.55 -31.42 17.46
CA ASP A 211 -5.74 -32.70 16.81
C ASP A 211 -7.10 -32.65 16.10
N PHE A 212 -7.11 -32.19 14.84
CA PHE A 212 -8.33 -32.26 14.03
C PHE A 212 -8.72 -33.74 13.87
N PRO A 213 -10.00 -34.13 14.01
CA PRO A 213 -10.41 -35.51 13.78
C PRO A 213 -10.65 -35.81 12.29
N PHE A 214 -10.41 -34.83 11.41
CA PHE A 214 -10.62 -34.95 9.98
C PHE A 214 -9.58 -34.15 9.19
N GLU A 215 -9.40 -34.53 7.93
CA GLU A 215 -8.54 -33.92 6.95
C GLU A 215 -9.29 -33.81 5.62
N LEU A 216 -8.89 -32.85 4.80
CA LEU A 216 -9.45 -32.57 3.49
C LEU A 216 -8.34 -32.67 2.44
N ARG A 217 -8.55 -33.52 1.43
CA ARG A 217 -7.60 -33.70 0.33
C ARG A 217 -8.29 -33.82 -1.01
N LEU A 218 -7.55 -33.63 -2.10
CA LEU A 218 -8.07 -33.96 -3.42
C LEU A 218 -8.26 -35.47 -3.53
N SER A 219 -9.27 -35.88 -4.29
CA SER A 219 -9.46 -37.31 -4.60
C SER A 219 -8.29 -37.92 -5.37
N THR A 220 -7.46 -37.09 -5.99
CA THR A 220 -6.35 -37.47 -6.87
C THR A 220 -4.97 -37.27 -6.26
N ASP A 221 -4.88 -36.76 -5.02
CA ASP A 221 -3.60 -36.41 -4.38
C ASP A 221 -3.47 -37.10 -3.01
N GLU A 222 -2.24 -37.50 -2.69
CA GLU A 222 -1.84 -38.12 -1.41
C GLU A 222 -1.14 -37.12 -0.48
N ASN A 223 -0.88 -35.90 -0.94
CA ASN A 223 -0.19 -34.89 -0.14
C ASN A 223 -1.06 -34.31 0.98
N TYR A 224 -0.54 -34.38 2.20
CA TYR A 224 -1.10 -33.76 3.38
C TYR A 224 -0.66 -32.30 3.46
N THR A 225 -1.60 -31.36 3.38
CA THR A 225 -1.35 -29.97 3.81
C THR A 225 -1.82 -29.80 5.26
N GLU A 226 -1.43 -28.73 5.96
CA GLU A 226 -1.96 -28.47 7.30
C GLU A 226 -3.41 -27.97 7.24
N ILE A 227 -4.26 -28.40 8.17
CA ILE A 227 -5.61 -27.88 8.36
C ILE A 227 -5.59 -26.80 9.45
N GLY A 228 -6.06 -25.61 9.12
CA GLY A 228 -6.08 -24.46 10.03
C GLY A 228 -7.41 -24.31 10.75
N ASN A 229 -7.47 -23.39 11.71
CA ASN A 229 -8.72 -23.08 12.40
C ASN A 229 -9.73 -22.43 11.45
N GLY A 230 -10.74 -23.22 11.04
CA GLY A 230 -11.83 -22.79 10.17
C GLY A 230 -11.49 -22.67 8.69
N ARG A 231 -10.28 -23.08 8.27
CA ARG A 231 -9.88 -23.05 6.86
C ARG A 231 -8.87 -24.13 6.48
N LYS A 232 -8.87 -24.48 5.21
CA LYS A 232 -7.92 -25.41 4.58
C LYS A 232 -7.48 -24.87 3.23
N ILE A 233 -6.19 -25.00 2.89
CA ILE A 233 -5.69 -24.68 1.55
C ILE A 233 -5.29 -25.97 0.83
N ILE A 234 -5.79 -26.12 -0.39
CA ILE A 234 -5.49 -27.23 -1.30
C ILE A 234 -5.07 -26.65 -2.65
N TYR A 235 -3.99 -27.13 -3.24
CA TYR A 235 -3.51 -26.61 -4.53
C TYR A 235 -4.08 -27.43 -5.68
N LEU A 236 -4.71 -26.75 -6.66
CA LEU A 236 -5.20 -27.38 -7.88
C LEU A 236 -4.24 -27.09 -9.05
N ASP A 237 -4.01 -28.09 -9.89
CA ASP A 237 -3.24 -27.91 -11.14
C ASP A 237 -4.03 -27.15 -12.22
N LYS A 238 -5.36 -27.25 -12.18
CA LYS A 238 -6.25 -26.62 -13.16
C LYS A 238 -7.54 -26.12 -12.53
N LEU A 239 -8.06 -25.03 -13.08
CA LEU A 239 -9.41 -24.57 -12.79
C LEU A 239 -10.43 -25.54 -13.40
N SER A 240 -11.46 -25.83 -12.61
CA SER A 240 -12.58 -26.70 -12.99
C SER A 240 -13.87 -26.08 -12.49
N ASP A 241 -14.98 -26.35 -13.19
CA ASP A 241 -16.32 -25.96 -12.72
C ASP A 241 -16.77 -26.75 -11.50
N THR A 242 -16.14 -27.90 -11.26
CA THR A 242 -16.40 -28.73 -10.08
C THR A 242 -15.10 -29.24 -9.48
N VAL A 243 -14.97 -29.10 -8.17
CA VAL A 243 -13.85 -29.65 -7.39
C VAL A 243 -14.39 -30.71 -6.42
N LYS A 244 -13.71 -31.85 -6.37
CA LYS A 244 -14.02 -32.96 -5.46
C LYS A 244 -12.95 -33.05 -4.39
N VAL A 245 -13.37 -32.97 -3.14
CA VAL A 245 -12.49 -33.01 -1.96
C VAL A 245 -12.97 -34.16 -1.08
N VAL A 246 -12.07 -35.05 -0.70
CA VAL A 246 -12.37 -36.21 0.15
C VAL A 246 -12.35 -35.76 1.60
N LEU A 247 -13.36 -36.17 2.36
CA LEU A 247 -13.40 -36.03 3.82
C LEU A 247 -12.84 -37.31 4.44
N GLU A 248 -11.64 -37.20 4.96
CA GLU A 248 -10.92 -38.28 5.61
C GLU A 248 -10.93 -38.04 7.12
N GLN A 249 -11.19 -39.07 7.91
CA GLN A 249 -11.32 -38.96 9.37
C GLN A 249 -10.30 -39.85 10.08
N LYS A 250 -9.75 -39.33 11.19
CA LYS A 250 -8.90 -40.08 12.10
C LYS A 250 -9.65 -41.32 12.56
N ASN A 251 -8.99 -42.47 12.55
CA ASN A 251 -9.61 -43.69 13.05
C ASN A 251 -10.00 -43.49 14.53
N PRO A 252 -11.25 -43.79 14.93
CA PRO A 252 -11.67 -43.67 16.33
C PRO A 252 -10.89 -44.58 17.30
N ASP A 253 -10.30 -45.67 16.80
CA ASP A 253 -9.38 -46.49 17.59
C ASP A 253 -8.07 -45.72 17.83
N GLU A 254 -7.80 -45.37 19.08
CA GLU A 254 -6.61 -44.61 19.50
C GLU A 254 -5.30 -45.31 19.12
N ASN A 255 -5.29 -46.64 19.01
CA ASN A 255 -4.11 -47.42 18.62
C ASN A 255 -3.81 -47.32 17.12
N ILE A 256 -4.80 -46.94 16.31
CA ILE A 256 -4.69 -46.78 14.87
C ILE A 256 -4.55 -45.29 14.53
N GLY A 257 -5.45 -44.45 15.03
CA GLY A 257 -5.46 -43.01 14.82
C GLY A 257 -5.30 -42.63 13.34
N TRP A 258 -4.31 -41.78 13.05
CA TRP A 258 -4.02 -41.31 11.69
C TRP A 258 -3.27 -42.32 10.81
N THR A 259 -2.86 -43.49 11.33
CA THR A 259 -2.10 -44.47 10.54
C THR A 259 -2.95 -45.22 9.51
N LYS A 260 -4.26 -45.34 9.76
CA LYS A 260 -5.24 -45.88 8.81
C LYS A 260 -6.52 -45.03 8.87
N PRO A 261 -6.48 -43.83 8.27
CA PRO A 261 -7.63 -42.94 8.29
C PRO A 261 -8.77 -43.50 7.42
N ILE A 262 -9.99 -43.03 7.68
CA ILE A 262 -11.20 -43.54 7.03
C ILE A 262 -11.78 -42.46 6.14
N ILE A 263 -11.91 -42.75 4.85
CA ILE A 263 -12.67 -41.91 3.92
C ILE A 263 -14.16 -42.09 4.23
N THR A 264 -14.81 -41.00 4.60
CA THR A 264 -16.23 -41.04 5.03
C THR A 264 -17.15 -40.38 4.02
N ASP A 265 -16.68 -39.35 3.32
CA ASP A 265 -17.48 -38.59 2.37
C ASP A 265 -16.61 -37.98 1.27
N THR A 266 -17.26 -37.49 0.21
CA THR A 266 -16.62 -36.67 -0.83
C THR A 266 -17.43 -35.39 -1.03
N LEU A 267 -16.87 -34.27 -0.62
CA LEU A 267 -17.41 -32.94 -0.84
C LEU A 267 -17.31 -32.58 -2.31
N LYS A 268 -18.40 -32.06 -2.86
CA LYS A 268 -18.46 -31.52 -4.22
C LYS A 268 -18.71 -30.01 -4.14
N PHE A 269 -17.73 -29.25 -4.61
CA PHE A 269 -17.78 -27.80 -4.73
C PHE A 269 -18.03 -27.43 -6.19
N VAL A 270 -19.07 -26.64 -6.44
CA VAL A 270 -19.44 -26.18 -7.80
C VAL A 270 -19.14 -24.69 -7.91
N ARG A 271 -18.51 -24.29 -9.00
CA ARG A 271 -18.16 -22.89 -9.29
C ARG A 271 -19.44 -22.06 -9.27
N SER A 272 -19.45 -21.01 -8.46
CA SER A 272 -20.50 -20.01 -8.48
C SER A 272 -20.32 -19.17 -9.74
N LYS A 273 -21.39 -18.99 -10.51
CA LYS A 273 -21.41 -17.94 -11.52
C LYS A 273 -21.30 -16.61 -10.77
N THR A 274 -20.25 -15.85 -11.06
CA THR A 274 -20.18 -14.43 -10.70
C THR A 274 -21.33 -13.74 -11.42
N GLU A 275 -22.30 -13.22 -10.66
CA GLU A 275 -23.26 -12.24 -11.15
C GLU A 275 -22.59 -10.87 -11.31
#